data_AF-A0ABD2N3S8-F1
#
_entry.id   AF-A0ABD2N3S8-F1
#
_cell.length_a   1.000
_cell.length_b   1.000
_cell.length_c   1.000
_cell.angle_alpha   90.00
_cell.angle_beta   90.00
_cell.angle_gamma   90.00
#
_symmetry.space_group_name_H-M   'P 1'
#
loop_
_entity.id
_entity.type
_entity.pdbx_description
1 polymer ?
#
loop_
_entity_poly.entity_id
_entity_poly.type
_entity_poly.pdbx_seq_one_letter_code
_entity_poly.pdbx_strand_id
1 'polypeptide(L)'
;MICGNQQSPQQILYSLYNTIALTEIKGYSMVQFSYMLLKLYDKGNFTKEASLTRMKFEGRSNRAVKVVKEAMKEASRDFWKCDPKHHVKGETYEEITQLLQGYIINEVDMNSDNTCRENCGEYQYAKNYGCFKNLFCRQQRPCNGKILNCKYVDADMEVCTADPRSGRRYESIEYENGLVYGRKQSCPRGVTKVDSWWRWLFWHCSYCMCICDEQGSFSDRYFNMRPAIADIEDNKVVTGLRFVKKNRIIHLQIQQGILGPFGTIDTNSTVWKEVEDYKIHDRSVYSGRDYHILTWEKRALDLDDLEADKNHVLTGVKFKEIGSHLNFEIYTTPFNFTTGKLIDPLAKSVWKDNPNTDVSQKRPRSKVNIYNPDIPTRTITASIPMSRSDQFIEFTHTDFERDAAQTTVPFLDAQSAAMMKPVALSGAGLFYKGRINFGGFITPKLITYDYSEHLKPIFPEPVNPIEIEDISLMSTEFVEPHVVPEVN
;
A
#
# COMPACT_ATOMS: atom_id res chain seq x y z
N MET A 1 -1.07 -14.37 9.85
CA MET A 1 -1.21 -14.01 8.42
C MET A 1 -0.18 -14.76 7.60
N ILE A 2 -0.59 -15.29 6.45
CA ILE A 2 0.24 -16.12 5.57
C ILE A 2 0.53 -15.31 4.31
N CYS A 3 1.76 -14.80 4.14
CA CYS A 3 2.18 -14.10 2.91
C CYS A 3 2.87 -15.05 1.90
N GLY A 4 3.15 -16.29 2.29
CA GLY A 4 3.91 -17.25 1.50
C GLY A 4 3.09 -17.93 0.39
N ASN A 5 1.77 -17.79 0.44
CA ASN A 5 0.89 -18.35 -0.56
C ASN A 5 0.78 -17.40 -1.76
N GLN A 6 0.67 -17.97 -2.96
CA GLN A 6 0.52 -17.19 -4.20
C GLN A 6 -0.93 -16.73 -4.47
N GLN A 7 -1.81 -16.89 -3.47
CA GLN A 7 -3.26 -16.64 -3.49
C GLN A 7 -3.72 -16.23 -2.09
N SER A 8 -4.85 -15.52 -1.99
CA SER A 8 -5.47 -15.24 -0.69
C SER A 8 -6.05 -16.52 -0.07
N PRO A 9 -6.13 -16.63 1.27
CA PRO A 9 -6.74 -17.78 1.94
C PRO A 9 -8.15 -18.10 1.44
N GLN A 10 -8.99 -17.07 1.25
CA GLN A 10 -10.35 -17.28 0.74
C GLN A 10 -10.35 -17.83 -0.70
N GLN A 11 -9.44 -17.37 -1.56
CA GLN A 11 -9.31 -17.89 -2.93
C GLN A 11 -8.88 -19.36 -2.95
N ILE A 12 -8.03 -19.80 -2.01
CA ILE A 12 -7.64 -21.20 -1.87
C ILE A 12 -8.87 -22.07 -1.57
N LEU A 13 -9.72 -21.63 -0.62
CA LEU A 13 -10.97 -22.33 -0.29
C LEU A 13 -11.91 -22.42 -1.50
N TYR A 14 -12.07 -21.32 -2.24
CA TYR A 14 -12.90 -21.29 -3.43
C TYR A 14 -12.36 -22.22 -4.54
N SER A 15 -11.05 -22.22 -4.75
CA SER A 15 -10.41 -23.11 -5.73
C SER A 15 -10.54 -24.59 -5.35
N LEU A 16 -10.41 -24.90 -4.06
CA LEU A 16 -10.61 -26.25 -3.53
C LEU A 16 -12.06 -26.70 -3.76
N TYR A 17 -13.04 -25.85 -3.43
CA TYR A 17 -14.46 -26.13 -3.67
C TYR A 17 -14.74 -26.43 -5.14
N ASN A 18 -14.27 -25.59 -6.07
CA ASN A 18 -14.48 -25.80 -7.50
C ASN A 18 -13.88 -27.14 -7.97
N THR A 19 -12.73 -27.53 -7.42
CA THR A 19 -12.09 -28.82 -7.74
C THR A 19 -12.92 -30.00 -7.22
N ILE A 20 -13.42 -29.91 -5.99
CA ILE A 20 -14.30 -30.93 -5.38
C ILE A 20 -15.61 -31.03 -6.18
N ALA A 21 -16.27 -29.90 -6.45
CA ALA A 21 -17.53 -29.86 -7.18
C ALA A 21 -17.40 -30.45 -8.58
N LEU A 22 -16.35 -30.11 -9.32
CA LEU A 22 -16.08 -30.68 -10.65
C LEU A 22 -15.82 -32.20 -10.59
N THR A 23 -15.11 -32.65 -9.56
CA THR A 23 -14.82 -34.09 -9.36
C THR A 23 -16.09 -34.86 -9.02
N GLU A 24 -16.93 -34.32 -8.13
CA GLU A 24 -18.22 -34.90 -7.76
C GLU A 24 -19.18 -34.98 -8.96
N ILE A 25 -19.25 -33.92 -9.78
CA ILE A 25 -20.05 -33.92 -11.01
C ILE A 25 -19.57 -35.02 -11.96
N LYS A 26 -18.27 -35.10 -12.24
CA LYS A 26 -17.70 -36.14 -13.13
C LYS A 26 -17.98 -37.54 -12.61
N GLY A 27 -17.77 -37.78 -11.32
CA GLY A 27 -18.05 -39.07 -10.67
C GLY A 27 -19.52 -39.44 -10.75
N TYR A 28 -20.42 -38.49 -10.45
CA TYR A 28 -21.86 -38.67 -10.59
C TYR A 28 -22.25 -39.02 -12.03
N SER A 29 -21.77 -38.25 -13.02
CA SER A 29 -22.03 -38.50 -14.44
C SER A 29 -21.56 -39.88 -14.88
N MET A 30 -20.37 -40.33 -14.47
CA MET A 30 -19.85 -41.66 -14.79
C MET A 30 -20.73 -42.78 -14.22
N VAL A 31 -21.19 -42.64 -12.97
CA VAL A 31 -22.06 -43.64 -12.33
C VAL A 31 -23.45 -43.67 -12.96
N GLN A 32 -24.03 -42.51 -13.31
CA GLN A 32 -25.31 -42.49 -14.02
C GLN A 32 -25.19 -43.12 -15.41
N PHE A 33 -24.10 -42.82 -16.11
CA PHE A 33 -23.83 -43.39 -17.43
C PHE A 33 -23.63 -44.91 -17.37
N SER A 34 -22.95 -45.43 -16.33
CA SER A 34 -22.79 -46.88 -16.17
C SER A 34 -24.13 -47.59 -15.93
N TYR A 35 -25.03 -47.04 -15.10
CA TYR A 35 -26.38 -47.58 -14.92
C TYR A 35 -27.21 -47.54 -16.21
N MET A 36 -27.06 -46.48 -17.01
CA MET A 36 -27.70 -46.38 -18.33
C MET A 36 -27.22 -47.50 -19.26
N LEU A 37 -25.90 -47.73 -19.36
CA LEU A 37 -25.35 -48.80 -20.19
C LEU A 37 -25.80 -50.19 -19.73
N LEU A 38 -25.75 -50.47 -18.42
CA LEU A 38 -26.19 -51.77 -17.90
C LEU A 38 -27.66 -52.05 -18.22
N LYS A 39 -28.51 -51.02 -18.19
CA LYS A 39 -29.91 -51.12 -18.61
C LYS A 39 -30.04 -51.37 -20.12
N LEU A 40 -29.26 -50.68 -20.95
CA LEU A 40 -29.27 -50.84 -22.41
C LEU A 40 -28.81 -52.23 -22.87
N TYR A 41 -27.86 -52.84 -22.17
CA TYR A 41 -27.36 -54.20 -22.45
C TYR A 41 -28.12 -55.31 -21.71
N ASP A 42 -29.31 -55.00 -21.20
CA ASP A 42 -30.23 -55.93 -20.54
C ASP A 42 -29.58 -56.70 -19.37
N LYS A 43 -28.70 -56.02 -18.62
CA LYS A 43 -28.01 -56.57 -17.43
C LYS A 43 -28.77 -56.34 -16.12
N GLY A 44 -29.95 -55.73 -16.15
CA GLY A 44 -30.80 -55.48 -14.99
C GLY A 44 -31.43 -54.09 -14.95
N ASN A 45 -32.31 -53.87 -13.95
CA ASN A 45 -32.97 -52.58 -13.71
C ASN A 45 -32.27 -51.81 -12.58
N PHE A 46 -31.52 -50.76 -12.94
CA PHE A 46 -30.71 -49.95 -12.01
C PHE A 46 -31.38 -48.63 -11.60
N THR A 47 -32.71 -48.53 -11.73
CA THR A 47 -33.44 -47.28 -11.49
C THR A 47 -33.35 -46.82 -10.03
N LYS A 48 -33.35 -47.77 -9.08
CA LYS A 48 -33.26 -47.46 -7.64
C LYS A 48 -31.87 -46.94 -7.28
N GLU A 49 -30.83 -47.59 -7.79
CA GLU A 49 -29.43 -47.24 -7.60
C GLU A 49 -29.12 -45.86 -8.20
N ALA A 50 -29.65 -45.59 -9.40
CA ALA A 50 -29.54 -44.29 -10.05
C ALA A 50 -30.17 -43.17 -9.21
N SER A 51 -31.38 -43.40 -8.67
CA SER A 51 -32.08 -42.45 -7.79
C SER A 51 -31.35 -42.23 -6.47
N LEU A 52 -30.90 -43.31 -5.80
CA LEU A 52 -30.12 -43.21 -4.56
C LEU A 52 -28.81 -42.44 -4.76
N THR A 53 -28.14 -42.68 -5.90
CA THR A 53 -26.90 -41.97 -6.24
C THR A 53 -27.16 -40.49 -6.47
N ARG A 54 -28.27 -40.13 -7.12
CA ARG A 54 -28.71 -38.75 -7.30
C ARG A 54 -28.93 -38.06 -5.95
N MET A 55 -29.76 -38.63 -5.06
CA MET A 55 -30.00 -38.03 -3.74
C MET A 55 -28.70 -37.84 -2.93
N LYS A 56 -27.78 -38.81 -2.98
CA LYS A 56 -26.45 -38.68 -2.33
C LYS A 56 -25.59 -37.58 -2.93
N PHE A 57 -25.63 -37.39 -4.24
CA PHE A 57 -24.90 -36.33 -4.92
C PHE A 57 -25.48 -34.95 -4.59
N GLU A 58 -26.80 -34.81 -4.61
CA GLU A 58 -27.51 -33.56 -4.25
C GLU A 58 -27.18 -33.15 -2.80
N GLY A 59 -27.31 -34.09 -1.85
CA GLY A 59 -27.00 -33.84 -0.44
C GLY A 59 -25.53 -33.48 -0.18
N ARG A 60 -24.59 -34.16 -0.84
CA ARG A 60 -23.15 -33.84 -0.73
C ARG A 60 -22.82 -32.48 -1.33
N SER A 61 -23.41 -32.13 -2.47
CA SER A 61 -23.20 -30.85 -3.15
C SER A 61 -23.68 -29.67 -2.29
N ASN A 62 -24.90 -29.77 -1.74
CA ASN A 62 -25.44 -28.73 -0.87
C ASN A 62 -24.64 -28.58 0.43
N ARG A 63 -24.23 -29.70 1.04
CA ARG A 63 -23.36 -29.67 2.23
C ARG A 63 -22.01 -29.02 1.94
N ALA A 64 -21.40 -29.33 0.81
CA ALA A 64 -20.12 -28.73 0.40
C ALA A 64 -20.23 -27.21 0.25
N VAL A 65 -21.29 -26.72 -0.43
CA VAL A 65 -21.56 -25.28 -0.56
C VAL A 65 -21.68 -24.61 0.80
N LYS A 66 -22.46 -25.19 1.73
CA LYS A 66 -22.67 -24.63 3.07
C LYS A 66 -21.36 -24.51 3.84
N VAL A 67 -20.58 -25.61 3.91
CA VAL A 67 -19.31 -25.65 4.66
C VAL A 67 -18.29 -24.66 4.09
N VAL A 68 -18.16 -24.62 2.76
CA VAL A 68 -17.20 -23.70 2.11
C VAL A 68 -17.61 -22.25 2.31
N LYS A 69 -18.91 -21.94 2.19
CA LYS A 69 -19.41 -20.57 2.41
C LYS A 69 -19.15 -20.10 3.83
N GLU A 70 -19.35 -20.96 4.83
CA GLU A 70 -19.01 -20.66 6.24
C GLU A 70 -17.50 -20.45 6.42
N ALA A 71 -16.65 -21.33 5.86
CA ALA A 71 -15.21 -21.18 5.95
C ALA A 71 -14.68 -19.90 5.23
N MET A 72 -15.29 -19.52 4.11
CA MET A 72 -14.91 -18.33 3.34
C MET A 72 -15.25 -17.02 4.06
N LYS A 73 -16.26 -16.99 4.95
CA LYS A 73 -16.59 -15.80 5.75
C LYS A 73 -15.47 -15.43 6.72
N GLU A 74 -14.80 -16.43 7.29
CA GLU A 74 -13.70 -16.25 8.26
C GLU A 74 -12.33 -16.10 7.58
N ALA A 75 -12.21 -16.55 6.33
CA ALA A 75 -10.94 -16.51 5.60
C ALA A 75 -10.66 -15.12 5.03
N SER A 76 -9.45 -14.62 5.26
CA SER A 76 -9.01 -13.33 4.71
C SER A 76 -8.95 -13.36 3.17
N ARG A 77 -9.33 -12.22 2.58
CA ARG A 77 -9.22 -11.92 1.14
C ARG A 77 -7.95 -11.13 0.78
N ASP A 78 -7.17 -10.77 1.79
CA ASP A 78 -5.98 -9.96 1.62
C ASP A 78 -4.85 -10.77 0.98
N PHE A 79 -4.11 -10.13 0.09
CA PHE A 79 -2.93 -10.67 -0.54
C PHE A 79 -1.82 -9.61 -0.63
N TRP A 80 -0.62 -9.97 -0.22
CA TRP A 80 0.61 -9.18 -0.39
C TRP A 80 1.81 -10.13 -0.44
N LYS A 81 2.96 -9.64 -0.92
CA LYS A 81 4.19 -10.44 -0.99
C LYS A 81 4.92 -10.46 0.35
N CYS A 82 5.43 -11.63 0.74
CA CYS A 82 6.44 -11.71 1.79
C CYS A 82 7.69 -10.92 1.40
N ASP A 83 8.56 -10.68 2.38
CA ASP A 83 9.89 -10.14 2.11
C ASP A 83 10.68 -11.11 1.20
N PRO A 84 11.46 -10.58 0.24
CA PRO A 84 12.35 -11.38 -0.56
C PRO A 84 13.49 -11.93 0.30
N LYS A 85 14.20 -12.95 -0.20
CA LYS A 85 15.42 -13.46 0.46
C LYS A 85 16.52 -12.39 0.53
N HIS A 86 16.61 -11.56 -0.51
CA HIS A 86 17.56 -10.46 -0.62
C HIS A 86 16.85 -9.23 -1.16
N HIS A 87 17.06 -8.09 -0.50
CA HIS A 87 16.53 -6.82 -0.95
C HIS A 87 17.47 -6.19 -1.99
N VAL A 88 16.94 -5.96 -3.18
CA VAL A 88 17.59 -5.28 -4.31
C VAL A 88 16.82 -3.99 -4.61
N LYS A 89 17.52 -2.85 -4.61
CA LYS A 89 16.96 -1.52 -4.92
C LYS A 89 16.53 -1.48 -6.39
N GLY A 90 15.34 -0.95 -6.67
CA GLY A 90 14.76 -0.91 -8.02
C GLY A 90 14.04 -2.18 -8.45
N GLU A 91 14.19 -3.29 -7.72
CA GLU A 91 13.50 -4.55 -8.01
C GLU A 91 12.53 -4.95 -6.89
N THR A 92 13.01 -4.92 -5.65
CA THR A 92 12.23 -5.36 -4.48
C THR A 92 11.84 -4.22 -3.56
N TYR A 93 12.59 -3.11 -3.60
CA TYR A 93 12.24 -1.91 -2.86
C TYR A 93 12.69 -0.66 -3.59
N GLU A 94 12.01 0.44 -3.26
CA GLU A 94 12.41 1.79 -3.61
C GLU A 94 12.59 2.61 -2.33
N GLU A 95 13.43 3.64 -2.42
CA GLU A 95 13.65 4.57 -1.31
C GLU A 95 13.39 6.01 -1.77
N ILE A 96 12.90 6.81 -0.84
CA ILE A 96 12.94 8.26 -0.93
C ILE A 96 14.38 8.69 -0.62
N THR A 97 14.97 9.53 -1.47
CA THR A 97 16.36 9.96 -1.28
C THR A 97 16.44 11.39 -0.78
N GLN A 98 17.37 11.63 0.15
CA GLN A 98 17.75 12.96 0.63
C GLN A 98 16.58 13.79 1.20
N LEU A 99 15.63 13.13 1.87
CA LEU A 99 14.59 13.79 2.65
C LEU A 99 14.97 13.72 4.14
N LEU A 100 15.09 14.87 4.79
CA LEU A 100 15.38 15.00 6.22
C LEU A 100 16.73 14.41 6.65
N GLN A 101 17.84 14.79 6.03
CA GLN A 101 19.15 14.22 6.39
C GLN A 101 19.82 14.94 7.55
N GLY A 102 20.49 14.21 8.43
CA GLY A 102 21.37 14.76 9.45
C GLY A 102 22.41 15.70 8.86
N TYR A 103 22.59 16.88 9.47
CA TYR A 103 23.41 17.97 8.97
C TYR A 103 24.07 18.73 10.11
N ILE A 104 25.40 18.86 10.04
CA ILE A 104 26.20 19.64 10.98
C ILE A 104 26.29 21.07 10.46
N ILE A 105 26.00 22.06 11.31
CA ILE A 105 26.14 23.48 10.97
C ILE A 105 26.50 24.30 12.20
N ASN A 106 27.32 25.33 12.05
CA ASN A 106 27.64 26.23 13.15
C ASN A 106 26.53 27.25 13.38
N GLU A 107 26.28 27.63 14.63
CA GLU A 107 25.31 28.67 15.01
C GLU A 107 25.47 29.96 14.20
N VAL A 108 26.73 30.36 13.94
CA VAL A 108 27.06 31.58 13.19
C VAL A 108 26.48 31.59 11.76
N ASP A 109 26.29 30.42 11.16
CA ASP A 109 25.82 30.28 9.77
C ASP A 109 24.29 30.15 9.67
N MET A 110 23.59 30.11 10.81
CA MET A 110 22.12 29.93 10.88
C MET A 110 21.34 31.22 11.10
N ASN A 111 22.01 32.38 11.15
CA ASN A 111 21.37 33.68 11.30
C ASN A 111 22.01 34.74 10.39
N SER A 112 21.22 35.77 10.02
CA SER A 112 21.67 36.85 9.13
C SER A 112 22.80 37.69 9.72
N ASP A 113 22.87 37.78 11.04
CA ASP A 113 23.78 38.68 11.73
C ASP A 113 25.18 38.05 11.89
N ASN A 114 25.32 36.78 11.50
CA ASN A 114 26.52 35.97 11.70
C ASN A 114 26.99 36.01 13.16
N THR A 115 26.09 35.74 14.10
CA THR A 115 26.35 35.77 15.54
C THR A 115 26.11 34.40 16.18
N CYS A 116 26.63 34.19 17.40
CA CYS A 116 26.43 32.95 18.17
C CYS A 116 25.76 33.31 19.49
N ARG A 117 24.63 34.03 19.40
CA ARG A 117 23.94 34.56 20.57
C ARG A 117 23.05 33.57 21.26
N GLU A 118 22.52 32.66 20.48
CA GLU A 118 21.58 31.65 20.92
C GLU A 118 22.34 30.36 21.23
N ASN A 119 21.60 29.27 21.41
CA ASN A 119 22.17 27.93 21.49
C ASN A 119 21.58 27.08 20.36
N CYS A 120 22.17 25.92 20.08
CA CYS A 120 21.66 25.00 19.06
C CYS A 120 20.18 24.64 19.20
N GLY A 121 19.65 24.55 20.42
CA GLY A 121 18.25 24.21 20.70
C GLY A 121 17.24 25.30 20.29
N GLU A 122 17.65 26.55 20.16
CA GLU A 122 16.78 27.64 19.68
C GLU A 122 16.49 27.52 18.17
N TYR A 123 17.38 26.85 17.42
CA TYR A 123 17.24 26.68 15.96
C TYR A 123 16.32 25.50 15.61
N GLN A 124 15.06 25.55 16.03
CA GLN A 124 14.04 24.56 15.64
C GLN A 124 13.65 24.69 14.17
N TYR A 125 13.71 25.91 13.63
CA TYR A 125 13.44 26.21 12.23
C TYR A 125 14.35 27.34 11.76
N ALA A 126 15.31 27.01 10.90
CA ALA A 126 16.34 27.92 10.40
C ALA A 126 16.64 27.67 8.92
N LYS A 127 17.58 28.43 8.38
CA LYS A 127 18.16 28.24 7.05
C LYS A 127 19.65 28.56 7.08
N ASN A 128 20.37 28.11 6.07
CA ASN A 128 21.76 28.49 5.91
C ASN A 128 21.85 29.94 5.36
N TYR A 129 22.59 30.82 6.05
CA TYR A 129 22.84 32.20 5.63
C TYR A 129 24.23 32.41 5.00
N GLY A 130 25.15 31.45 5.11
CA GLY A 130 26.49 31.60 4.56
C GLY A 130 27.49 30.56 5.04
N CYS A 131 28.77 30.94 4.95
CA CYS A 131 29.86 30.12 5.45
C CYS A 131 30.91 31.03 6.07
N PHE A 132 30.75 31.30 7.36
CA PHE A 132 31.59 32.22 8.10
C PHE A 132 33.05 31.76 8.03
N LYS A 133 33.92 32.65 7.55
CA LYS A 133 35.36 32.43 7.39
C LYS A 133 35.74 31.14 6.63
N ASN A 134 34.87 30.59 5.79
CA ASN A 134 35.15 29.36 5.05
C ASN A 134 35.55 28.17 5.95
N LEU A 135 34.95 28.06 7.14
CA LEU A 135 35.19 26.97 8.11
C LEU A 135 34.63 25.62 7.60
N PHE A 136 34.18 24.73 8.49
CA PHE A 136 33.70 23.39 8.11
C PHE A 136 32.58 23.43 7.05
N CYS A 137 31.73 24.46 7.05
CA CYS A 137 30.71 24.71 6.03
C CYS A 137 31.22 24.65 4.57
N ARG A 138 32.51 24.97 4.32
CA ARG A 138 33.11 24.88 2.98
C ARG A 138 33.54 23.45 2.61
N GLN A 139 33.75 22.60 3.60
CA GLN A 139 34.24 21.23 3.44
C GLN A 139 33.11 20.21 3.26
N GLN A 140 31.86 20.65 3.41
CA GLN A 140 30.66 19.85 3.19
C GLN A 140 29.73 20.53 2.19
N ARG A 141 28.77 19.76 1.65
CA ARG A 141 27.71 20.37 0.83
C ARG A 141 26.79 21.21 1.73
N PRO A 142 26.43 22.44 1.35
CA PRO A 142 25.50 23.25 2.14
C PRO A 142 24.11 22.59 2.20
N CYS A 143 23.31 22.95 3.20
CA CYS A 143 21.86 22.73 3.17
C CYS A 143 21.20 23.97 2.56
N ASN A 144 20.65 23.85 1.35
CA ASN A 144 20.00 24.96 0.64
C ASN A 144 18.49 25.05 0.90
N GLY A 145 17.97 24.20 1.79
CA GLY A 145 16.57 24.17 2.19
C GLY A 145 16.38 24.60 3.64
N LYS A 146 15.48 23.92 4.33
CA LYS A 146 15.17 24.19 5.74
C LYS A 146 16.12 23.41 6.64
N ILE A 147 16.58 24.06 7.71
CA ILE A 147 17.34 23.44 8.79
C ILE A 147 16.40 23.33 9.99
N LEU A 148 16.28 22.13 10.53
CA LEU A 148 15.20 21.76 11.45
C LEU A 148 15.76 21.06 12.68
N ASN A 149 15.10 21.27 13.82
CA ASN A 149 15.31 20.54 15.07
C ASN A 149 16.78 20.38 15.45
N CYS A 150 17.52 21.49 15.44
CA CYS A 150 18.91 21.50 15.84
C CYS A 150 19.07 21.15 17.32
N LYS A 151 20.16 20.45 17.64
CA LYS A 151 20.57 20.16 19.02
C LYS A 151 22.08 20.26 19.17
N TYR A 152 22.50 20.68 20.35
CA TYR A 152 23.89 20.58 20.78
C TYR A 152 24.17 19.14 21.22
N VAL A 153 25.36 18.63 20.89
CA VAL A 153 25.79 17.29 21.27
C VAL A 153 27.12 17.38 22.01
N ASP A 154 28.14 17.91 21.35
CA ASP A 154 29.44 18.25 21.93
C ASP A 154 30.06 19.40 21.13
N ALA A 155 31.08 20.04 21.71
CA ALA A 155 31.79 21.16 21.11
C ALA A 155 32.63 20.69 19.93
N ASP A 156 33.32 19.56 20.10
CA ASP A 156 34.34 19.10 19.17
C ASP A 156 34.00 17.70 18.66
N MET A 157 34.26 17.47 17.37
CA MET A 157 33.91 16.22 16.71
C MET A 157 34.82 15.88 15.53
N GLU A 158 34.91 14.59 15.25
CA GLU A 158 35.56 14.00 14.10
C GLU A 158 34.51 13.50 13.10
N VAL A 159 34.45 14.14 11.93
CA VAL A 159 33.44 13.87 10.90
C VAL A 159 34.03 13.02 9.79
N CYS A 160 33.41 11.85 9.55
CA CYS A 160 33.67 11.06 8.36
C CYS A 160 32.67 11.41 7.26
N THR A 161 33.12 12.18 6.28
CA THR A 161 32.28 12.58 5.13
C THR A 161 32.02 11.41 4.18
N ALA A 162 30.78 11.29 3.72
CA ALA A 162 30.40 10.26 2.77
C ALA A 162 30.83 10.60 1.34
N ASP A 163 30.87 9.58 0.46
CA ASP A 163 31.01 9.81 -0.98
C ASP A 163 29.84 10.67 -1.51
N PRO A 164 30.07 11.79 -2.21
CA PRO A 164 29.00 12.60 -2.81
C PRO A 164 28.02 11.80 -3.68
N ARG A 165 28.47 10.68 -4.28
CA ARG A 165 27.65 9.78 -5.10
C ARG A 165 26.79 8.82 -4.30
N SER A 166 27.07 8.61 -3.01
CA SER A 166 26.25 7.73 -2.15
C SER A 166 24.91 8.38 -1.79
N GLY A 167 24.81 9.70 -1.95
CA GLY A 167 23.65 10.49 -1.53
C GLY A 167 23.61 10.82 -0.04
N ARG A 168 24.55 10.30 0.75
CA ARG A 168 24.71 10.57 2.19
C ARG A 168 25.60 11.80 2.39
N ARG A 169 25.49 12.45 3.55
CA ARG A 169 26.39 13.54 4.02
C ARG A 169 27.57 12.97 4.80
N TYR A 170 27.28 12.02 5.68
CA TYR A 170 28.27 11.44 6.59
C TYR A 170 28.16 9.90 6.64
N GLU A 171 29.28 9.23 6.84
CA GLU A 171 29.27 7.80 7.21
C GLU A 171 29.21 7.62 8.73
N SER A 172 29.96 8.45 9.46
CA SER A 172 29.92 8.53 10.91
C SER A 172 30.36 9.91 11.42
N ILE A 173 29.97 10.24 12.64
CA ILE A 173 30.40 11.41 13.40
C ILE A 173 30.78 10.92 14.79
N GLU A 174 31.99 11.22 15.25
CA GLU A 174 32.49 10.85 16.57
C GLU A 174 32.73 12.12 17.39
N TYR A 175 32.06 12.25 18.53
CA TYR A 175 32.20 13.39 19.43
C TYR A 175 33.26 13.12 20.49
N GLU A 176 33.86 14.17 21.05
CA GLU A 176 34.93 14.03 22.06
C GLU A 176 34.48 13.29 23.33
N ASN A 177 33.21 13.40 23.72
CA ASN A 177 32.63 12.63 24.82
C ASN A 177 32.52 11.11 24.55
N GLY A 178 32.92 10.63 23.39
CA GLY A 178 32.89 9.22 22.98
C GLY A 178 31.58 8.77 22.33
N LEU A 179 30.58 9.65 22.20
CA LEU A 179 29.35 9.36 21.46
C LEU A 179 29.66 9.25 19.96
N VAL A 180 29.09 8.25 19.31
CA VAL A 180 29.23 8.04 17.86
C VAL A 180 27.85 8.01 17.21
N TYR A 181 27.68 8.83 16.18
CA TYR A 181 26.54 8.77 15.27
C TYR A 181 26.94 8.04 13.99
N GLY A 182 26.09 7.11 13.55
CA GLY A 182 26.39 6.22 12.44
C GLY A 182 27.35 5.10 12.84
N ARG A 183 27.90 4.39 11.85
CA ARG A 183 28.75 3.24 12.10
C ARG A 183 30.20 3.61 11.82
N LYS A 184 31.03 3.57 12.86
CA LYS A 184 32.48 3.78 12.75
C LYS A 184 33.09 2.66 11.88
N GLN A 185 33.26 2.98 10.60
CA GLN A 185 33.90 2.12 9.60
C GLN A 185 35.16 2.83 9.08
N SER A 186 35.87 2.21 8.12
CA SER A 186 36.94 2.90 7.40
C SER A 186 36.39 4.17 6.78
N CYS A 187 37.09 5.29 6.94
CA CYS A 187 36.72 6.57 6.36
C CYS A 187 37.58 6.85 5.12
N PRO A 188 37.14 6.47 3.89
CA PRO A 188 38.03 6.47 2.73
C PRO A 188 38.45 7.88 2.29
N ARG A 189 37.65 8.89 2.65
CA ARG A 189 37.89 10.31 2.33
C ARG A 189 38.67 11.05 3.44
N GLY A 190 39.08 10.33 4.48
CA GLY A 190 39.69 10.92 5.66
C GLY A 190 38.68 11.54 6.61
N VAL A 191 39.15 11.76 7.84
CA VAL A 191 38.36 12.36 8.92
C VAL A 191 38.65 13.85 8.96
N THR A 192 37.60 14.66 9.13
CA THR A 192 37.70 16.10 9.32
C THR A 192 37.44 16.46 10.77
N LYS A 193 38.38 17.16 11.41
CA LYS A 193 38.16 17.72 12.75
C LYS A 193 37.32 18.98 12.66
N VAL A 194 36.31 19.08 13.52
CA VAL A 194 35.35 20.16 13.56
C VAL A 194 35.26 20.64 14.99
N ASP A 195 35.92 21.77 15.25
CA ASP A 195 36.07 22.30 16.61
C ASP A 195 35.19 23.55 16.79
N SER A 196 34.42 23.58 17.87
CA SER A 196 33.70 24.79 18.28
C SER A 196 34.68 25.84 18.81
N TRP A 197 34.29 27.11 18.77
CA TRP A 197 35.25 28.19 19.01
C TRP A 197 34.64 29.39 19.72
N TRP A 198 35.49 30.11 20.44
CA TRP A 198 35.09 31.32 21.15
C TRP A 198 35.25 32.55 20.26
N ARG A 199 34.16 33.30 20.11
CA ARG A 199 34.18 34.64 19.55
C ARG A 199 34.26 35.66 20.68
N TRP A 200 35.47 36.20 20.86
CA TRP A 200 35.79 37.06 22.01
C TRP A 200 35.59 36.29 23.33
N LEU A 201 35.50 36.96 24.47
CA LEU A 201 35.45 36.30 25.79
C LEU A 201 34.07 35.74 26.19
N PHE A 202 33.00 36.02 25.44
CA PHE A 202 31.61 35.78 25.93
C PHE A 202 30.70 34.99 24.99
N TRP A 203 31.09 34.74 23.73
CA TRP A 203 30.22 34.06 22.78
C TRP A 203 30.89 32.77 22.32
N HIS A 204 30.29 31.63 22.64
CA HIS A 204 30.75 30.32 22.17
C HIS A 204 29.97 29.94 20.91
N CYS A 205 30.67 29.73 19.80
CA CYS A 205 30.08 29.38 18.52
C CYS A 205 30.11 27.87 18.34
N SER A 206 29.03 27.20 18.76
CA SER A 206 28.95 25.74 18.74
C SER A 206 28.56 25.20 17.36
N TYR A 207 29.02 23.99 17.05
CA TYR A 207 28.45 23.20 15.95
C TYR A 207 27.23 22.42 16.44
N CYS A 208 26.14 22.53 15.68
CA CYS A 208 24.86 21.92 15.96
C CYS A 208 24.63 20.72 15.05
N MET A 209 24.06 19.66 15.60
CA MET A 209 23.50 18.57 14.80
C MET A 209 22.03 18.87 14.51
N CYS A 210 21.69 19.04 13.24
CA CYS A 210 20.36 19.40 12.77
C CYS A 210 19.84 18.42 11.71
N ILE A 211 18.62 18.65 11.24
CA ILE A 211 18.02 17.96 10.10
C ILE A 211 17.93 18.94 8.91
N CYS A 212 18.42 18.53 7.75
CA CYS A 212 18.33 19.28 6.50
C CYS A 212 17.19 18.73 5.63
N ASP A 213 16.22 19.59 5.33
CA ASP A 213 15.19 19.35 4.33
C ASP A 213 15.44 20.21 3.08
N GLU A 214 16.09 19.64 2.06
CA GLU A 214 16.41 20.36 0.82
C GLU A 214 16.01 19.60 -0.43
N GLN A 215 15.48 20.32 -1.41
CA GLN A 215 15.31 19.79 -2.76
C GLN A 215 16.63 19.86 -3.51
N GLY A 216 16.86 18.92 -4.42
CA GLY A 216 18.08 18.90 -5.24
C GLY A 216 17.97 17.86 -6.35
N SER A 217 18.97 17.78 -7.22
CA SER A 217 19.01 16.83 -8.35
C SER A 217 19.07 15.36 -7.92
N PHE A 218 19.45 15.10 -6.67
CA PHE A 218 19.63 13.75 -6.10
C PHE A 218 18.54 13.39 -5.08
N SER A 219 17.52 14.22 -4.91
CA SER A 219 16.41 13.97 -3.98
C SER A 219 15.16 13.48 -4.72
N ASP A 220 14.88 12.20 -4.65
CA ASP A 220 13.74 11.53 -5.28
C ASP A 220 12.61 11.47 -4.26
N ARG A 221 11.87 12.58 -4.15
CA ARG A 221 10.89 12.84 -3.09
C ARG A 221 9.48 13.11 -3.63
N TYR A 222 9.20 12.59 -4.82
CA TYR A 222 8.01 12.93 -5.60
C TYR A 222 7.09 11.72 -5.71
N PHE A 223 5.78 11.91 -5.49
CA PHE A 223 4.76 10.88 -5.69
C PHE A 223 3.82 11.29 -6.81
N ASN A 224 3.59 10.39 -7.76
CA ASN A 224 2.63 10.62 -8.84
C ASN A 224 1.20 10.65 -8.29
N MET A 225 0.44 11.67 -8.65
CA MET A 225 -0.99 11.81 -8.30
C MET A 225 -1.91 11.59 -9.50
N ARG A 226 -1.37 11.42 -10.71
CA ARG A 226 -2.16 11.03 -11.89
C ARG A 226 -2.70 9.61 -11.73
N PRO A 227 -3.93 9.34 -12.19
CA PRO A 227 -4.57 8.05 -11.97
C PRO A 227 -4.00 6.94 -12.84
N ALA A 228 -3.81 5.76 -12.27
CA ALA A 228 -3.52 4.54 -12.99
C ALA A 228 -4.83 3.75 -13.14
N ILE A 229 -5.44 3.80 -14.33
CA ILE A 229 -6.74 3.17 -14.64
C ILE A 229 -6.52 2.08 -15.69
N ALA A 230 -7.14 0.91 -15.49
CA ALA A 230 -7.16 -0.18 -16.47
C ALA A 230 -7.93 0.25 -17.73
N ASP A 231 -7.76 -0.45 -18.84
CA ASP A 231 -8.50 -0.16 -20.07
C ASP A 231 -9.95 -0.65 -19.93
N ILE A 232 -10.76 0.11 -19.20
CA ILE A 232 -12.13 -0.26 -18.81
C ILE A 232 -13.08 -0.38 -20.00
N GLU A 233 -12.84 0.36 -21.08
CA GLU A 233 -13.60 0.23 -22.34
C GLU A 233 -13.36 -1.12 -23.01
N ASP A 234 -12.18 -1.71 -22.82
CA ASP A 234 -11.81 -3.05 -23.28
C ASP A 234 -12.17 -4.15 -22.26
N ASN A 235 -13.04 -3.84 -21.29
CA ASN A 235 -13.47 -4.76 -20.23
C ASN A 235 -12.29 -5.30 -19.38
N LYS A 236 -11.23 -4.49 -19.21
CA LYS A 236 -10.10 -4.85 -18.35
C LYS A 236 -10.28 -4.32 -16.93
N VAL A 237 -9.78 -5.09 -15.97
CA VAL A 237 -9.79 -4.76 -14.54
C VAL A 237 -8.37 -4.85 -13.96
N VAL A 238 -8.17 -4.28 -12.78
CA VAL A 238 -6.88 -4.38 -12.08
C VAL A 238 -6.72 -5.79 -11.51
N THR A 239 -5.54 -6.38 -11.72
CA THR A 239 -5.18 -7.73 -11.25
C THR A 239 -3.92 -7.73 -10.38
N GLY A 240 -3.22 -6.60 -10.31
CA GLY A 240 -1.98 -6.45 -9.55
C GLY A 240 -1.60 -4.98 -9.33
N LEU A 241 -0.74 -4.75 -8.34
CA LEU A 241 -0.29 -3.43 -7.92
C LEU A 241 1.18 -3.47 -7.50
N ARG A 242 1.96 -2.44 -7.79
CA ARG A 242 3.33 -2.26 -7.27
C ARG A 242 3.75 -0.80 -7.28
N PHE A 243 4.78 -0.48 -6.50
CA PHE A 243 5.50 0.78 -6.64
C PHE A 243 6.56 0.66 -7.74
N VAL A 244 6.73 1.70 -8.54
CA VAL A 244 7.85 1.85 -9.48
C VAL A 244 8.36 3.28 -9.42
N LYS A 245 9.69 3.46 -9.41
CA LYS A 245 10.30 4.78 -9.56
C LYS A 245 10.68 5.03 -11.02
N LYS A 246 10.13 6.08 -11.63
CA LYS A 246 10.52 6.55 -12.97
C LYS A 246 10.64 8.07 -12.95
N ASN A 247 11.66 8.61 -13.62
CA ASN A 247 11.91 10.05 -13.64
C ASN A 247 11.95 10.72 -12.25
N ARG A 248 12.43 9.99 -11.23
CA ARG A 248 12.50 10.42 -9.82
C ARG A 248 11.15 10.52 -9.11
N ILE A 249 10.08 10.09 -9.77
CA ILE A 249 8.71 10.07 -9.25
C ILE A 249 8.35 8.62 -8.90
N ILE A 250 7.76 8.43 -7.72
CA ILE A 250 7.17 7.17 -7.29
C ILE A 250 5.79 7.06 -7.90
N HIS A 251 5.56 6.00 -8.68
CA HIS A 251 4.27 5.69 -9.30
C HIS A 251 3.65 4.45 -8.66
N LEU A 252 2.33 4.46 -8.56
CA LEU A 252 1.54 3.25 -8.49
C LEU A 252 1.42 2.69 -9.92
N GLN A 253 1.91 1.47 -10.13
CA GLN A 253 1.73 0.76 -11.39
C GLN A 253 0.74 -0.38 -11.19
N ILE A 254 -0.22 -0.50 -12.11
CA ILE A 254 -1.22 -1.56 -12.10
C ILE A 254 -0.90 -2.63 -13.14
N GLN A 255 -1.22 -3.87 -12.80
CA GLN A 255 -1.42 -4.94 -13.77
C GLN A 255 -2.90 -4.98 -14.13
N GLN A 256 -3.20 -5.20 -15.41
CA GLN A 256 -4.56 -5.31 -15.90
C GLN A 256 -4.78 -6.62 -16.67
N GLY A 257 -6.02 -7.08 -16.71
CA GLY A 257 -6.45 -8.24 -17.52
C GLY A 257 -7.93 -8.19 -17.84
N ILE A 258 -8.35 -8.89 -18.90
CA ILE A 258 -9.74 -8.95 -19.36
C ILE A 258 -10.58 -9.73 -18.34
N LEU A 259 -11.65 -9.10 -17.88
CA LEU A 259 -12.66 -9.73 -17.03
C LEU A 259 -13.51 -10.70 -17.87
N GLY A 260 -13.67 -11.91 -17.35
CA GLY A 260 -14.45 -12.98 -17.95
C GLY A 260 -15.63 -13.40 -17.08
N PRO A 261 -16.49 -14.29 -17.59
CA PRO A 261 -17.65 -14.83 -16.87
C PRO A 261 -17.27 -15.34 -15.48
N PHE A 262 -18.17 -15.14 -14.52
CA PHE A 262 -18.02 -15.56 -13.13
C PHE A 262 -16.78 -14.97 -12.42
N GLY A 263 -16.37 -13.76 -12.81
CA GLY A 263 -15.23 -13.04 -12.22
C GLY A 263 -13.86 -13.63 -12.57
N THR A 264 -13.81 -14.51 -13.58
CA THR A 264 -12.53 -15.04 -14.09
C THR A 264 -11.71 -13.95 -14.77
N ILE A 265 -10.39 -14.15 -14.84
CA ILE A 265 -9.48 -13.28 -15.59
C ILE A 265 -8.81 -14.12 -16.67
N ASP A 266 -8.79 -13.60 -17.90
CA ASP A 266 -7.99 -14.20 -18.96
C ASP A 266 -6.51 -14.00 -18.66
N THR A 267 -5.82 -15.09 -18.32
CA THR A 267 -4.40 -15.09 -17.95
C THR A 267 -3.50 -14.57 -19.07
N ASN A 268 -3.85 -14.83 -20.32
CA ASN A 268 -3.05 -14.44 -21.47
C ASN A 268 -3.18 -12.94 -21.78
N SER A 269 -4.22 -12.29 -21.26
CA SER A 269 -4.44 -10.86 -21.40
C SER A 269 -3.71 -10.02 -20.33
N THR A 270 -3.07 -10.67 -19.35
CA THR A 270 -2.50 -9.94 -18.21
C THR A 270 -1.21 -9.22 -18.56
N VAL A 271 -1.19 -7.90 -18.32
CA VAL A 271 -0.05 -7.04 -18.65
C VAL A 271 0.08 -5.90 -17.65
N TRP A 272 1.32 -5.54 -17.31
CA TRP A 272 1.60 -4.34 -16.53
C TRP A 272 1.44 -3.11 -17.42
N LYS A 273 0.56 -2.17 -17.03
CA LYS A 273 0.37 -0.93 -17.77
C LYS A 273 1.57 -0.02 -17.52
N GLU A 274 2.17 0.52 -18.57
CA GLU A 274 3.31 1.43 -18.42
C GLU A 274 2.89 2.69 -17.64
N VAL A 275 3.78 3.16 -16.77
CA VAL A 275 3.59 4.43 -16.07
C VAL A 275 3.92 5.59 -17.00
N GLU A 276 3.22 6.70 -16.83
CA GLU A 276 3.46 7.91 -17.63
C GLU A 276 4.93 8.38 -17.52
N ASP A 277 5.48 8.85 -18.64
CA ASP A 277 6.89 9.21 -18.77
C ASP A 277 7.12 10.73 -18.66
N TYR A 278 6.45 11.38 -17.72
CA TYR A 278 6.65 12.81 -17.48
C TYR A 278 7.74 13.06 -16.44
N LYS A 279 8.32 14.26 -16.47
CA LYS A 279 9.30 14.76 -15.50
C LYS A 279 8.73 15.95 -14.74
N ILE A 280 9.24 16.17 -13.53
CA ILE A 280 8.84 17.29 -12.65
C ILE A 280 9.10 18.69 -13.23
N HIS A 281 9.87 18.80 -14.32
CA HIS A 281 10.18 20.07 -14.99
C HIS A 281 9.55 20.18 -16.39
N ASP A 282 8.71 19.21 -16.78
CA ASP A 282 8.02 19.27 -18.06
C ASP A 282 6.96 20.39 -18.06
N ARG A 283 6.67 20.90 -19.26
CA ARG A 283 5.63 21.91 -19.43
C ARG A 283 4.27 21.32 -19.04
N SER A 284 3.44 22.11 -18.38
CA SER A 284 2.09 21.72 -17.95
C SER A 284 2.04 20.58 -16.93
N VAL A 285 3.14 20.32 -16.22
CA VAL A 285 3.20 19.43 -15.05
C VAL A 285 3.39 20.29 -13.81
N TYR A 286 2.52 20.13 -12.82
CA TYR A 286 2.47 20.99 -11.64
C TYR A 286 2.44 20.19 -10.33
N SER A 287 3.21 20.66 -9.35
CA SER A 287 3.13 20.16 -7.97
C SER A 287 1.74 20.41 -7.36
N GLY A 288 1.23 19.46 -6.59
CA GLY A 288 -0.11 19.51 -6.00
C GLY A 288 -1.24 19.14 -6.97
N ARG A 289 -0.92 18.95 -8.27
CA ARG A 289 -1.87 18.47 -9.28
C ARG A 289 -1.43 17.14 -9.88
N ASP A 290 -0.23 17.11 -10.46
CA ASP A 290 0.30 15.94 -11.17
C ASP A 290 1.15 15.07 -10.25
N TYR A 291 1.90 15.71 -9.35
CA TYR A 291 2.75 15.04 -8.37
C TYR A 291 2.79 15.78 -7.02
N HIS A 292 3.00 15.04 -5.96
CA HIS A 292 3.26 15.52 -4.60
C HIS A 292 4.75 15.67 -4.34
N ILE A 293 5.14 16.63 -3.51
CA ILE A 293 6.52 16.83 -3.06
C ILE A 293 6.57 16.58 -1.55
N LEU A 294 7.36 15.60 -1.11
CA LEU A 294 7.61 15.42 0.30
C LEU A 294 8.49 16.56 0.84
N THR A 295 8.01 17.21 1.89
CA THR A 295 8.76 18.17 2.72
C THR A 295 8.59 17.79 4.18
N TRP A 296 9.32 18.44 5.09
CA TRP A 296 9.08 18.31 6.52
C TRP A 296 7.57 18.43 6.83
N GLU A 297 6.87 19.43 6.33
CA GLU A 297 5.45 19.61 6.65
C GLU A 297 4.50 18.65 5.92
N LYS A 298 4.92 18.04 4.80
CA LYS A 298 4.07 17.27 3.88
C LYS A 298 4.61 15.87 3.61
N ARG A 299 4.85 15.11 4.67
CA ARG A 299 5.51 13.78 4.63
C ARG A 299 4.66 12.63 5.15
N ALA A 300 3.39 12.88 5.45
CA ALA A 300 2.47 11.85 5.92
C ALA A 300 1.88 11.07 4.75
N LEU A 301 1.71 9.76 4.93
CA LEU A 301 1.03 8.85 4.03
C LEU A 301 -0.05 8.10 4.82
N ASP A 302 -1.29 8.16 4.34
CA ASP A 302 -2.40 7.43 4.90
C ASP A 302 -2.32 5.95 4.52
N LEU A 303 -2.60 5.10 5.51
CA LEU A 303 -2.58 3.65 5.39
C LEU A 303 -4.01 3.14 5.49
N ASP A 304 -4.58 2.81 4.33
CA ASP A 304 -5.95 2.34 4.20
C ASP A 304 -6.03 1.05 3.42
N ASP A 305 -6.94 0.19 3.87
CA ASP A 305 -7.45 -0.94 3.10
C ASP A 305 -8.83 -0.51 2.55
N LEU A 306 -8.92 -0.28 1.24
CA LEU A 306 -10.14 0.18 0.57
C LEU A 306 -10.79 -0.94 -0.22
N GLU A 307 -12.11 -1.06 -0.06
CA GLU A 307 -12.92 -2.05 -0.75
C GLU A 307 -14.07 -1.41 -1.51
N ALA A 308 -14.31 -1.88 -2.72
CA ALA A 308 -15.44 -1.51 -3.55
C ALA A 308 -16.76 -1.98 -2.94
N ASP A 309 -17.85 -1.34 -3.35
CA ASP A 309 -19.19 -1.76 -2.96
C ASP A 309 -19.56 -3.11 -3.61
N LYS A 310 -20.69 -3.68 -3.18
CA LYS A 310 -21.18 -4.94 -3.73
C LYS A 310 -21.32 -4.85 -5.26
N ASN A 311 -20.97 -5.94 -5.94
CA ASN A 311 -20.98 -6.04 -7.42
C ASN A 311 -20.08 -5.02 -8.14
N HIS A 312 -19.07 -4.48 -7.46
CA HIS A 312 -18.03 -3.67 -8.08
C HIS A 312 -16.68 -4.38 -8.05
N VAL A 313 -15.81 -3.97 -8.97
CA VAL A 313 -14.42 -4.43 -9.08
C VAL A 313 -13.47 -3.25 -9.17
N LEU A 314 -12.23 -3.48 -8.75
CA LEU A 314 -11.14 -2.51 -8.83
C LEU A 314 -10.70 -2.32 -10.29
N THR A 315 -10.74 -1.08 -10.76
CA THR A 315 -10.36 -0.70 -12.12
C THR A 315 -9.29 0.39 -12.16
N GLY A 316 -8.91 0.97 -11.03
CA GLY A 316 -7.79 1.91 -10.98
C GLY A 316 -7.40 2.31 -9.57
N VAL A 317 -6.30 3.06 -9.45
CA VAL A 317 -5.78 3.60 -8.20
C VAL A 317 -5.15 4.97 -8.45
N LYS A 318 -5.10 5.82 -7.43
CA LYS A 318 -4.30 7.04 -7.45
C LYS A 318 -3.97 7.51 -6.03
N PHE A 319 -3.08 8.50 -5.96
CA PHE A 319 -2.93 9.32 -4.77
C PHE A 319 -3.63 10.66 -4.96
N LYS A 320 -4.11 11.22 -3.86
CA LYS A 320 -4.49 12.62 -3.75
C LYS A 320 -3.90 13.23 -2.48
N GLU A 321 -3.84 14.56 -2.44
CA GLU A 321 -3.43 15.29 -1.25
C GLU A 321 -4.66 15.65 -0.40
N ILE A 322 -4.66 15.30 0.88
CA ILE A 322 -5.62 15.80 1.89
C ILE A 322 -4.82 16.48 2.99
N GLY A 323 -4.87 17.82 3.05
CA GLY A 323 -4.05 18.57 4.01
C GLY A 323 -2.56 18.39 3.73
N SER A 324 -1.83 17.79 4.68
CA SER A 324 -0.41 17.44 4.56
C SER A 324 -0.16 15.96 4.25
N HIS A 325 -1.23 15.18 4.03
CA HIS A 325 -1.19 13.73 3.85
C HIS A 325 -1.35 13.37 2.38
N LEU A 326 -0.60 12.35 1.96
CA LEU A 326 -0.90 11.56 0.77
C LEU A 326 -1.97 10.53 1.13
N ASN A 327 -3.11 10.61 0.45
CA ASN A 327 -4.25 9.72 0.63
C ASN A 327 -4.40 8.79 -0.58
N PHE A 328 -4.59 7.51 -0.33
CA PHE A 328 -4.75 6.48 -1.36
C PHE A 328 -6.22 6.37 -1.77
N GLU A 329 -6.50 6.29 -3.07
CA GLU A 329 -7.85 6.12 -3.59
C GLU A 329 -7.92 4.96 -4.58
N ILE A 330 -9.05 4.27 -4.59
CA ILE A 330 -9.37 3.22 -5.56
C ILE A 330 -10.46 3.70 -6.52
N TYR A 331 -10.34 3.30 -7.78
CA TYR A 331 -11.39 3.47 -8.79
C TYR A 331 -12.13 2.15 -8.94
N THR A 332 -13.45 2.21 -8.83
CA THR A 332 -14.30 1.02 -8.78
C THR A 332 -15.38 1.11 -9.83
N THR A 333 -15.70 -0.03 -10.44
CA THR A 333 -16.65 -0.11 -11.56
C THR A 333 -17.64 -1.25 -11.31
N PRO A 334 -18.96 -1.02 -11.49
CA PRO A 334 -19.94 -2.09 -11.38
C PRO A 334 -19.76 -3.09 -12.52
N PHE A 335 -20.02 -4.37 -12.25
CA PHE A 335 -19.93 -5.41 -13.25
C PHE A 335 -21.04 -6.46 -13.07
N ASN A 336 -21.36 -7.15 -14.17
CA ASN A 336 -22.25 -8.28 -14.14
C ASN A 336 -21.44 -9.56 -13.91
N PHE A 337 -21.64 -10.19 -12.74
CA PHE A 337 -20.86 -11.38 -12.34
C PHE A 337 -21.00 -12.55 -13.33
N THR A 338 -22.20 -12.85 -13.80
CA THR A 338 -22.46 -13.99 -14.70
C THR A 338 -21.75 -13.83 -16.04
N THR A 339 -21.83 -12.64 -16.63
CA THR A 339 -21.27 -12.38 -17.97
C THR A 339 -19.80 -11.94 -17.92
N GLY A 340 -19.33 -11.42 -16.79
CA GLY A 340 -17.99 -10.86 -16.67
C GLY A 340 -17.82 -9.52 -17.38
N LYS A 341 -18.91 -8.76 -17.57
CA LYS A 341 -18.89 -7.47 -18.26
C LYS A 341 -19.02 -6.31 -17.30
N LEU A 342 -18.14 -5.32 -17.44
CA LEU A 342 -18.27 -4.00 -16.80
C LEU A 342 -19.55 -3.32 -17.29
N ILE A 343 -20.26 -2.63 -16.39
CA ILE A 343 -21.54 -1.99 -16.66
C ILE A 343 -21.31 -0.49 -16.78
N ASP A 344 -21.47 0.06 -17.98
CA ASP A 344 -21.32 1.48 -18.31
C ASP A 344 -20.09 2.13 -17.63
N PRO A 345 -18.87 1.61 -17.84
CA PRO A 345 -17.70 1.97 -17.05
C PRO A 345 -17.36 3.46 -17.09
N LEU A 346 -17.64 4.16 -18.19
CA LEU A 346 -17.38 5.60 -18.31
C LEU A 346 -18.35 6.47 -17.49
N ALA A 347 -19.55 5.97 -17.19
CA ALA A 347 -20.59 6.73 -16.51
C ALA A 347 -20.80 6.30 -15.04
N LYS A 348 -20.55 5.03 -14.72
CA LYS A 348 -20.87 4.44 -13.41
C LYS A 348 -19.67 4.15 -12.52
N SER A 349 -18.45 4.38 -13.00
CA SER A 349 -17.26 4.15 -12.17
C SER A 349 -17.01 5.31 -11.22
N VAL A 350 -16.60 4.99 -9.99
CA VAL A 350 -16.45 5.97 -8.90
C VAL A 350 -15.12 5.83 -8.19
N TRP A 351 -14.55 6.98 -7.78
CA TRP A 351 -13.43 7.02 -6.86
C TRP A 351 -13.94 6.81 -5.44
N LYS A 352 -13.28 5.93 -4.70
CA LYS A 352 -13.55 5.65 -3.29
C LYS A 352 -12.27 5.83 -2.49
N ASP A 353 -12.42 6.46 -1.33
CA ASP A 353 -11.34 6.88 -0.45
C ASP A 353 -11.74 6.74 1.03
N ASN A 354 -10.80 7.06 1.92
CA ASN A 354 -11.08 7.31 3.34
C ASN A 354 -10.72 8.78 3.66
N PRO A 355 -11.71 9.67 3.83
CA PRO A 355 -11.48 11.10 4.04
C PRO A 355 -11.11 11.45 5.48
N ASN A 356 -10.97 10.48 6.39
CA ASN A 356 -10.53 10.76 7.75
C ASN A 356 -9.15 11.43 7.75
N THR A 357 -8.93 12.30 8.72
CA THR A 357 -7.66 12.98 8.98
C THR A 357 -7.28 12.77 10.45
N ASP A 358 -6.05 13.11 10.83
CA ASP A 358 -5.59 13.12 12.23
C ASP A 358 -6.35 14.14 13.11
N VAL A 359 -6.98 15.14 12.49
CA VAL A 359 -7.83 16.15 13.15
C VAL A 359 -9.34 15.93 12.98
N SER A 360 -9.76 14.80 12.40
CA SER A 360 -11.18 14.49 12.22
C SER A 360 -11.92 14.38 13.56
N GLN A 361 -13.09 15.04 13.66
CA GLN A 361 -13.91 15.02 14.89
C GLN A 361 -14.39 13.61 15.27
N LYS A 362 -14.65 12.77 14.27
CA LYS A 362 -15.06 11.38 14.44
C LYS A 362 -13.97 10.49 13.85
N ARG A 363 -13.46 9.56 14.66
CA ARG A 363 -12.43 8.58 14.28
C ARG A 363 -11.20 9.25 13.62
N PRO A 364 -10.46 10.09 14.37
CA PRO A 364 -9.21 10.64 13.86
C PRO A 364 -8.21 9.52 13.59
N ARG A 365 -7.45 9.66 12.50
CA ARG A 365 -6.40 8.70 12.15
C ARG A 365 -5.34 8.67 13.24
N SER A 366 -4.84 7.48 13.55
CA SER A 366 -3.72 7.32 14.50
C SER A 366 -2.38 7.20 13.77
N LYS A 367 -1.34 7.81 14.34
CA LYS A 367 0.02 7.76 13.80
C LYS A 367 0.69 6.43 14.12
N VAL A 368 1.30 5.81 13.11
CA VAL A 368 2.25 4.70 13.27
C VAL A 368 3.61 5.28 13.62
N ASN A 369 4.10 4.97 14.82
CA ASN A 369 5.40 5.43 15.29
C ASN A 369 6.50 4.44 14.91
N ILE A 370 7.59 4.96 14.33
CA ILE A 370 8.81 4.21 14.04
C ILE A 370 9.86 4.63 15.06
N TYR A 371 10.16 3.75 16.03
CA TYR A 371 11.11 4.03 17.11
C TYR A 371 12.53 3.65 16.69
N ASN A 372 13.47 4.58 16.83
CA ASN A 372 14.91 4.42 16.57
C ASN A 372 15.23 3.61 15.30
N PRO A 373 14.74 4.02 14.11
CA PRO A 373 14.86 3.22 12.90
C PRO A 373 16.29 3.13 12.35
N ASP A 374 16.80 1.91 12.14
CA ASP A 374 17.90 1.64 11.20
C ASP A 374 17.36 1.43 9.77
N ILE A 375 18.26 1.29 8.81
CA ILE A 375 17.96 0.99 7.40
C ILE A 375 17.20 -0.35 7.30
N PRO A 376 16.00 -0.39 6.67
CA PRO A 376 15.14 -1.58 6.64
C PRO A 376 15.85 -2.83 6.12
N THR A 377 16.69 -2.71 5.09
CA THR A 377 17.35 -3.84 4.42
C THR A 377 18.51 -4.45 5.21
N ARG A 378 18.89 -3.86 6.36
CA ARG A 378 19.91 -4.41 7.26
C ARG A 378 19.35 -5.46 8.24
N THR A 379 18.03 -5.59 8.34
CA THR A 379 17.42 -6.66 9.14
C THR A 379 17.67 -8.02 8.52
N ILE A 380 17.98 -9.02 9.35
CA ILE A 380 18.03 -10.44 8.93
C ILE A 380 16.68 -11.14 9.08
N THR A 381 15.74 -10.50 9.77
CA THR A 381 14.43 -11.06 10.08
C THR A 381 13.37 -10.42 9.19
N ALA A 382 12.58 -11.25 8.52
CA ALA A 382 11.48 -10.80 7.67
C ALA A 382 10.51 -9.90 8.43
N SER A 383 9.99 -8.87 7.75
CA SER A 383 9.05 -7.88 8.26
C SER A 383 7.69 -8.50 8.62
N ILE A 384 7.03 -7.93 9.62
CA ILE A 384 5.64 -8.27 9.97
C ILE A 384 4.73 -7.06 9.77
N PRO A 385 3.44 -7.24 9.42
CA PRO A 385 2.49 -6.14 9.41
C PRO A 385 2.43 -5.44 10.78
N MET A 386 2.59 -4.12 10.79
CA MET A 386 2.63 -3.29 12.00
C MET A 386 1.63 -2.12 11.99
N SER A 387 0.88 -1.95 10.91
CA SER A 387 -0.25 -1.01 10.85
C SER A 387 -1.58 -1.72 10.60
N ARG A 388 -2.66 -0.95 10.73
CA ARG A 388 -4.03 -1.27 10.37
C ARG A 388 -4.58 -0.18 9.44
N SER A 389 -5.73 -0.45 8.83
CA SER A 389 -6.48 0.58 8.09
C SER A 389 -6.86 1.75 9.02
N ASP A 390 -7.07 2.95 8.47
CA ASP A 390 -7.37 4.19 9.20
C ASP A 390 -6.21 4.68 10.11
N GLN A 391 -4.98 4.40 9.69
CA GLN A 391 -3.76 4.95 10.30
C GLN A 391 -2.99 5.80 9.30
N PHE A 392 -1.96 6.50 9.76
CA PHE A 392 -1.01 7.18 8.88
C PHE A 392 0.42 7.01 9.39
N ILE A 393 1.38 7.23 8.51
CA ILE A 393 2.82 7.14 8.82
C ILE A 393 3.54 8.31 8.17
N GLU A 394 4.58 8.80 8.82
CA GLU A 394 5.42 9.86 8.27
C GLU A 394 6.73 9.29 7.76
N PHE A 395 7.15 9.73 6.57
CA PHE A 395 8.54 9.59 6.18
C PHE A 395 9.42 10.39 7.14
N THR A 396 10.48 9.79 7.64
CA THR A 396 11.41 10.38 8.59
C THR A 396 12.82 9.89 8.27
N HIS A 397 13.81 10.35 9.02
CA HIS A 397 15.16 9.86 8.93
C HIS A 397 15.39 8.64 9.81
N THR A 398 16.42 7.86 9.47
CA THR A 398 17.02 6.88 10.37
C THR A 398 17.52 7.52 11.66
N ASP A 399 17.72 6.73 12.69
CA ASP A 399 18.23 7.19 13.96
C ASP A 399 19.66 7.78 13.84
N PHE A 400 19.97 8.75 14.71
CA PHE A 400 21.27 9.40 14.74
C PHE A 400 22.39 8.44 15.14
N GLU A 401 22.21 7.65 16.20
CA GLU A 401 23.23 6.71 16.66
C GLU A 401 23.44 5.60 15.65
N ARG A 402 22.36 5.10 15.04
CA ARG A 402 22.43 3.96 14.10
C ARG A 402 22.97 4.31 12.72
N ASP A 403 22.62 5.48 12.18
CA ASP A 403 22.89 5.83 10.79
C ASP A 403 23.13 7.34 10.56
N ALA A 404 23.46 8.10 11.61
CA ALA A 404 23.69 9.55 11.56
C ALA A 404 22.53 10.33 10.90
N ALA A 405 21.30 9.79 10.97
CA ALA A 405 20.11 10.33 10.30
C ALA A 405 20.26 10.52 8.78
N GLN A 406 20.98 9.63 8.09
CA GLN A 406 21.33 9.83 6.68
C GLN A 406 20.35 9.22 5.67
N THR A 407 19.47 8.32 6.11
CA THR A 407 18.57 7.56 5.23
C THR A 407 17.11 7.90 5.54
N THR A 408 16.30 8.14 4.51
CA THR A 408 14.85 8.34 4.67
C THR A 408 14.14 6.99 4.77
N VAL A 409 13.26 6.84 5.76
CA VAL A 409 12.46 5.65 6.04
C VAL A 409 11.00 6.05 6.27
N PRO A 410 10.01 5.16 6.06
CA PRO A 410 10.11 3.79 5.56
C PRO A 410 10.53 3.72 4.08
N PHE A 411 10.99 2.55 3.65
CA PHE A 411 11.14 2.23 2.23
C PHE A 411 9.80 1.85 1.60
N LEU A 412 9.74 1.73 0.29
CA LEU A 412 8.56 1.26 -0.45
C LEU A 412 8.81 -0.17 -0.93
N ASP A 413 7.87 -1.09 -0.68
CA ASP A 413 7.93 -2.44 -1.21
C ASP A 413 7.57 -2.42 -2.71
N ALA A 414 8.59 -2.51 -3.56
CA ALA A 414 8.45 -2.44 -5.01
C ALA A 414 8.15 -3.81 -5.65
N GLN A 415 8.02 -4.87 -4.84
CA GLN A 415 7.67 -6.19 -5.34
C GLN A 415 6.32 -6.15 -6.06
N SER A 416 6.22 -7.00 -7.08
CA SER A 416 4.99 -7.14 -7.86
C SER A 416 3.94 -7.88 -7.03
N ALA A 417 3.03 -7.13 -6.39
CA ALA A 417 1.85 -7.71 -5.76
C ALA A 417 0.87 -8.12 -6.87
N ALA A 418 1.09 -9.32 -7.39
CA ALA A 418 0.22 -10.01 -8.34
C ALA A 418 0.19 -11.50 -7.98
N MET A 419 -0.99 -12.10 -8.11
CA MET A 419 -1.20 -13.53 -7.86
C MET A 419 -0.78 -14.34 -9.08
N MET A 420 -0.26 -15.56 -8.86
CA MET A 420 0.14 -16.44 -9.97
C MET A 420 -1.06 -16.81 -10.85
N LYS A 421 -2.24 -16.98 -10.21
CA LYS A 421 -3.52 -17.09 -10.90
C LYS A 421 -4.30 -15.79 -10.67
N PRO A 422 -4.33 -14.87 -11.66
CA PRO A 422 -5.08 -13.63 -11.60
C PRO A 422 -6.56 -13.87 -11.27
N VAL A 423 -7.13 -12.99 -10.46
CA VAL A 423 -8.57 -12.98 -10.13
C VAL A 423 -9.06 -11.54 -10.07
N ALA A 424 -10.37 -11.35 -10.22
CA ALA A 424 -10.99 -10.06 -9.95
C ALA A 424 -10.69 -9.61 -8.52
N LEU A 425 -10.39 -8.32 -8.39
CA LEU A 425 -10.12 -7.65 -7.12
C LEU A 425 -11.33 -6.78 -6.75
N SER A 426 -11.73 -6.80 -5.49
CA SER A 426 -12.71 -5.84 -4.96
C SER A 426 -12.03 -4.63 -4.34
N GLY A 427 -10.72 -4.66 -4.08
CA GLY A 427 -10.06 -3.59 -3.37
C GLY A 427 -8.55 -3.66 -3.40
N ALA A 428 -7.94 -2.62 -2.86
CA ALA A 428 -6.51 -2.49 -2.68
C ALA A 428 -6.24 -1.60 -1.47
N GLY A 429 -5.02 -1.69 -0.94
CA GLY A 429 -4.61 -0.89 0.19
C GLY A 429 -3.11 -0.71 0.29
N LEU A 430 -2.70 0.14 1.22
CA LEU A 430 -1.32 0.36 1.61
C LEU A 430 -1.20 0.16 3.11
N PHE A 431 -0.20 -0.62 3.52
CA PHE A 431 0.07 -0.85 4.93
C PHE A 431 1.57 -0.84 5.21
N TYR A 432 1.91 -0.61 6.48
CA TYR A 432 3.28 -0.65 6.96
C TYR A 432 3.62 -2.02 7.54
N LYS A 433 4.75 -2.58 7.10
CA LYS A 433 5.37 -3.77 7.70
C LYS A 433 6.80 -3.47 8.09
N GLY A 434 7.28 -4.06 9.17
CA GLY A 434 8.65 -3.85 9.60
C GLY A 434 9.05 -4.67 10.81
N ARG A 435 10.10 -4.21 11.49
CA ARG A 435 10.57 -4.71 12.77
C ARG A 435 10.92 -3.53 13.67
N ILE A 436 10.84 -3.75 14.98
CA ILE A 436 11.26 -2.76 15.98
C ILE A 436 12.72 -2.36 15.72
N ASN A 437 13.03 -1.07 15.83
CA ASN A 437 14.34 -0.47 15.54
C ASN A 437 14.77 -0.48 14.06
N PHE A 438 13.86 -0.76 13.13
CA PHE A 438 14.11 -0.66 11.69
C PHE A 438 13.02 0.17 11.01
N GLY A 439 13.38 0.84 9.92
CA GLY A 439 12.49 1.74 9.21
C GLY A 439 11.30 1.08 8.49
N GLY A 440 11.35 -0.23 8.24
CA GLY A 440 10.29 -0.99 7.57
C GLY A 440 9.96 -0.56 6.13
N PHE A 441 8.80 -1.02 5.64
CA PHE A 441 8.32 -0.87 4.27
C PHE A 441 6.84 -0.51 4.21
N ILE A 442 6.50 0.43 3.33
CA ILE A 442 5.12 0.65 2.85
C ILE A 442 4.82 -0.35 1.75
N THR A 443 3.76 -1.13 1.92
CA THR A 443 3.51 -2.33 1.11
C THR A 443 2.14 -2.28 0.46
N PRO A 444 2.05 -2.48 -0.86
CA PRO A 444 0.78 -2.71 -1.54
C PRO A 444 0.09 -4.00 -1.06
N LYS A 445 -1.19 -3.89 -0.81
CA LYS A 445 -2.09 -5.00 -0.51
C LYS A 445 -3.19 -5.06 -1.57
N LEU A 446 -3.53 -6.27 -2.02
CA LEU A 446 -4.70 -6.53 -2.85
C LEU A 446 -5.79 -7.19 -2.00
N ILE A 447 -7.05 -6.91 -2.33
CA ILE A 447 -8.21 -7.55 -1.70
C ILE A 447 -8.99 -8.26 -2.79
N THR A 448 -9.03 -9.59 -2.72
CA THR A 448 -9.70 -10.42 -3.73
C THR A 448 -11.22 -10.23 -3.66
N TYR A 449 -11.89 -10.35 -4.80
CA TYR A 449 -13.35 -10.34 -4.86
C TYR A 449 -13.96 -11.46 -4.01
N ASP A 450 -15.05 -11.17 -3.30
CA ASP A 450 -15.74 -12.18 -2.48
C ASP A 450 -16.70 -13.03 -3.31
N TYR A 451 -16.26 -14.25 -3.64
CA TYR A 451 -17.08 -15.20 -4.40
C TYR A 451 -18.13 -15.92 -3.55
N SER A 452 -18.07 -15.81 -2.21
CA SER A 452 -18.98 -16.53 -1.31
C SER A 452 -20.44 -16.08 -1.47
N GLU A 453 -20.66 -14.84 -1.91
CA GLU A 453 -21.97 -14.29 -2.20
C GLU A 453 -22.67 -14.99 -3.37
N HIS A 454 -21.88 -15.55 -4.29
CA HIS A 454 -22.37 -16.23 -5.50
C HIS A 454 -22.48 -17.75 -5.33
N LEU A 455 -22.02 -18.29 -4.20
CA LEU A 455 -22.23 -19.69 -3.85
C LEU A 455 -23.67 -19.91 -3.39
N LYS A 456 -24.46 -20.59 -4.24
CA LYS A 456 -25.84 -21.02 -3.99
C LYS A 456 -25.94 -22.55 -4.00
N PRO A 457 -26.85 -23.16 -3.22
CA PRO A 457 -27.15 -24.58 -3.32
C PRO A 457 -27.51 -24.94 -4.77
N ILE A 458 -26.88 -25.98 -5.30
CA ILE A 458 -27.08 -26.43 -6.68
C ILE A 458 -28.48 -27.06 -6.82
N PHE A 459 -28.94 -27.71 -5.76
CA PHE A 459 -30.24 -28.36 -5.66
C PHE A 459 -30.99 -27.72 -4.50
N PRO A 460 -31.75 -26.63 -4.71
CA PRO A 460 -32.56 -26.09 -3.64
C PRO A 460 -33.45 -27.19 -3.09
N GLU A 461 -33.49 -27.34 -1.76
CA GLU A 461 -34.48 -28.22 -1.13
C GLU A 461 -35.87 -27.75 -1.58
N PRO A 462 -36.81 -28.67 -1.87
CA PRO A 462 -38.17 -28.26 -2.20
C PRO A 462 -38.67 -27.37 -1.07
N VAL A 463 -38.95 -26.10 -1.38
CA VAL A 463 -39.58 -25.17 -0.45
C VAL A 463 -40.87 -25.84 -0.01
N ASN A 464 -40.97 -26.11 1.29
CA ASN A 464 -42.21 -26.63 1.85
C ASN A 464 -43.30 -25.59 1.55
N PRO A 465 -44.44 -25.94 0.93
CA PRO A 465 -45.50 -24.98 0.58
C PRO A 465 -46.02 -24.15 1.77
N ILE A 466 -45.70 -24.57 3.00
CA ILE A 466 -46.12 -23.96 4.26
C ILE A 466 -45.38 -22.64 4.54
N GLU A 467 -44.17 -22.40 4.00
CA GLU A 467 -43.46 -21.12 4.19
C GLU A 467 -43.87 -20.01 3.21
N ILE A 468 -44.76 -20.30 2.24
CA ILE A 468 -45.24 -19.31 1.26
C ILE A 468 -46.45 -18.52 1.80
N GLU A 469 -47.20 -19.05 2.78
CA GLU A 469 -48.33 -18.32 3.38
C GLU A 469 -47.89 -17.12 4.23
N ASP A 470 -46.75 -17.19 4.93
CA ASP A 470 -46.25 -16.10 5.78
C ASP A 470 -45.66 -14.90 5.00
N ILE A 471 -45.37 -15.04 3.71
CA ILE A 471 -44.92 -13.92 2.86
C ILE A 471 -46.10 -13.23 2.16
N SER A 472 -47.22 -13.92 1.95
CA SER A 472 -48.41 -13.36 1.30
C SER A 472 -49.23 -12.43 2.20
N LEU A 473 -49.07 -12.52 3.52
CA LEU A 473 -49.79 -11.72 4.52
C LEU A 473 -49.19 -10.33 4.82
N MET A 474 -48.06 -9.96 4.20
CA MET A 474 -47.45 -8.61 4.36
C MET A 474 -47.70 -7.66 3.17
N SER A 475 -48.59 -8.00 2.23
CA SER A 475 -48.84 -7.18 1.05
C SER A 475 -50.31 -7.15 0.63
N THR A 476 -51.22 -6.78 1.54
CA THR A 476 -52.57 -6.34 1.17
C THR A 476 -53.08 -5.27 2.12
N GLU A 477 -52.59 -4.04 1.95
CA GLU A 477 -53.38 -2.83 2.22
C GLU A 477 -53.11 -1.83 1.10
N PHE A 478 -53.92 -1.90 0.04
CA PHE A 478 -54.16 -0.77 -0.84
C PHE A 478 -55.66 -0.69 -1.12
N VAL A 479 -56.20 0.47 -0.74
CA VAL A 479 -57.61 0.88 -0.75
C VAL A 479 -58.11 1.02 -2.19
N GLU A 480 -59.28 0.44 -2.48
CA GLU A 480 -60.00 0.58 -3.75
C GLU A 480 -60.65 1.98 -3.92
N PRO A 481 -60.85 2.45 -5.16
CA PRO A 481 -61.47 3.73 -5.46
C PRO A 481 -63.00 3.64 -5.53
N HIS A 482 -63.71 4.56 -4.87
CA HIS A 482 -65.15 4.73 -5.06
C HIS A 482 -65.48 5.55 -6.31
N VAL A 483 -66.31 4.92 -7.14
CA VAL A 483 -66.96 5.46 -8.34
C VAL A 483 -68.11 6.40 -7.96
N VAL A 484 -68.19 7.53 -8.67
CA VAL A 484 -69.27 8.53 -8.66
C VAL A 484 -70.56 7.98 -9.28
N PRO A 485 -71.75 8.43 -8.83
CA PRO A 485 -72.77 8.79 -9.82
C PRO A 485 -73.43 10.16 -9.53
N GLU A 486 -73.36 11.00 -10.54
CA GLU A 486 -74.41 11.84 -11.17
C GLU A 486 -75.65 12.39 -10.40
N VAL A 487 -75.89 13.69 -10.68
CA VAL A 487 -77.17 14.43 -10.82
C VAL A 487 -77.98 14.77 -9.55
N ASN A 488 -77.81 16.01 -9.07
CA ASN A 488 -78.76 17.13 -9.26
C ASN A 488 -78.14 18.46 -8.80
#